data_AF-A0A6A2WKN7-F1
#
_entry.id   AF-A0A6A2WKN7-F1
#
_cell.length_a   1.000
_cell.length_b   1.000
_cell.length_c   1.000
_cell.angle_alpha   90.00
_cell.angle_beta   90.00
_cell.angle_gamma   90.00
#
_symmetry.space_group_name_H-M   'P 1'
#
loop_
_entity.id
_entity.type
_entity.pdbx_description
1 polymer ?
#
loop_
_entity_poly.entity_id
_entity_poly.type
_entity_poly.pdbx_seq_one_letter_code
_entity_poly.pdbx_strand_id
1 'polypeptide(L)'
;MVGTTLSQQLKNYIQTMHAQGMLDHHFDHVKALQNEENPQFVMDVISMFSHDAEAAIAHLTTLLNSAVVDFAMAITLVHQLRGSSSSIGGQRMAIACRDLRHACDNMDKERCLQVLERVKQEYEALRECLHIIFQQPVSGTPLCSSDNQLVAQSNRVPAQWMLTVKN
;
A
#
# COMPACT_ATOMS: atom_id res chain seq x y z
N MET A 1 -30.35 11.75 -10.99
CA MET A 1 -29.43 10.97 -10.15
C MET A 1 -28.18 11.81 -9.97
N VAL A 2 -27.86 12.26 -8.76
CA VAL A 2 -26.70 13.12 -8.51
C VAL A 2 -25.45 12.26 -8.66
N GLY A 3 -24.69 12.44 -9.73
CA GLY A 3 -23.38 11.83 -9.87
C GLY A 3 -22.45 12.41 -8.81
N THR A 4 -22.02 11.59 -7.85
CA THR A 4 -21.02 12.00 -6.86
C THR A 4 -19.69 12.25 -7.55
N THR A 5 -19.03 13.37 -7.25
CA THR A 5 -17.67 13.64 -7.74
C THR A 5 -16.67 12.65 -7.12
N LEU A 6 -15.55 12.43 -7.80
CA LEU A 6 -14.47 11.55 -7.34
C LEU A 6 -14.00 11.89 -5.91
N SER A 7 -13.90 13.19 -5.61
CA SER A 7 -13.56 13.68 -4.27
C SER A 7 -14.60 13.33 -3.20
N GLN A 8 -15.89 13.31 -3.57
CA GLN A 8 -16.97 12.92 -2.66
C GLN A 8 -16.95 11.41 -2.39
N GLN A 9 -16.71 10.61 -3.43
CA GLN A 9 -16.55 9.16 -3.30
C GLN A 9 -15.39 8.80 -2.36
N LEU A 10 -14.25 9.47 -2.51
CA LEU A 10 -13.09 9.27 -1.64
C LEU A 10 -13.39 9.65 -0.18
N LYS A 11 -14.08 10.77 0.05
CA LYS A 11 -14.49 11.17 1.40
C LYS A 11 -15.40 10.12 2.05
N ASN A 12 -16.39 9.62 1.30
CA ASN A 12 -17.29 8.58 1.79
C ASN A 12 -16.54 7.26 2.07
N TYR A 13 -15.58 6.90 1.22
CA TYR A 13 -14.73 5.73 1.42
C TYR A 13 -13.93 5.83 2.73
N ILE A 14 -13.23 6.94 2.95
CA ILE A 14 -12.44 7.17 4.18
C ILE A 14 -13.34 7.14 5.42
N GLN A 15 -14.52 7.77 5.37
CA GLN A 15 -15.49 7.69 6.48
C GLN A 15 -15.94 6.26 6.77
N THR A 16 -16.12 5.44 5.73
CA THR A 16 -16.45 4.02 5.88
C THR A 16 -15.30 3.25 6.53
N MET A 17 -14.05 3.53 6.15
CA MET A 17 -12.87 2.89 6.73
C MET A 17 -12.65 3.26 8.21
N HIS A 18 -12.94 4.51 8.59
CA HIS A 18 -13.00 4.93 10.01
C HIS A 18 -14.11 4.19 10.77
N ALA A 19 -15.32 4.12 10.20
CA ALA A 19 -16.46 3.44 10.83
C ALA A 19 -16.22 1.93 11.02
N GLN A 20 -15.44 1.30 10.13
CA GLN A 20 -15.00 -0.09 10.24
C GLN A 20 -13.80 -0.29 11.17
N GLY A 21 -13.25 0.78 11.75
CA GLY A 21 -12.07 0.75 12.62
C GLY A 21 -10.77 0.38 11.90
N MET A 22 -10.75 0.45 10.56
CA MET A 22 -9.52 0.20 9.80
C MET A 22 -8.54 1.36 9.96
N LEU A 23 -9.07 2.57 9.93
CA LEU A 23 -8.34 3.83 10.15
C LEU A 23 -8.81 4.48 11.45
N ASP A 24 -7.90 5.18 12.12
CA ASP A 24 -8.22 6.05 13.26
C ASP A 24 -7.86 7.52 12.97
N HIS A 25 -8.08 8.40 13.95
CA HIS A 25 -7.79 9.83 13.86
C HIS A 25 -6.32 10.18 13.53
N HIS A 26 -5.35 9.28 13.76
CA HIS A 26 -3.97 9.52 13.37
C HIS A 26 -3.83 9.58 11.84
N PHE A 27 -4.65 8.81 11.13
CA PHE A 27 -4.68 8.83 9.67
C PHE A 27 -5.02 10.23 9.12
N ASP A 28 -5.94 10.94 9.75
CA ASP A 28 -6.36 12.27 9.29
C ASP A 28 -5.20 13.27 9.37
N HIS A 29 -4.35 13.17 10.38
CA HIS A 29 -3.12 13.97 10.48
C HIS A 29 -2.13 13.61 9.38
N VAL A 30 -1.88 12.32 9.13
CA VAL A 30 -0.97 11.87 8.06
C VAL A 30 -1.45 12.36 6.70
N LYS A 31 -2.76 12.29 6.45
CA LYS A 31 -3.36 12.80 5.22
C LYS A 31 -3.23 14.32 5.08
N ALA A 32 -3.36 15.08 6.17
CA ALA A 32 -3.23 16.53 6.16
C ALA A 32 -1.81 17.02 5.85
N LEU A 33 -0.78 16.17 5.97
CA LEU A 33 0.58 16.49 5.58
C LEU A 33 0.80 16.51 4.06
N GLN A 34 -0.13 15.94 3.27
CA GLN A 34 -0.07 16.03 1.81
C GLN A 34 -0.44 17.45 1.36
N ASN A 35 0.46 18.09 0.62
CA ASN A 35 0.24 19.42 0.04
C ASN A 35 0.81 19.48 -1.39
N GLU A 36 0.58 20.59 -2.09
CA GLU A 36 1.06 20.79 -3.46
C GLU A 36 2.59 20.79 -3.57
N GLU A 37 3.29 21.10 -2.46
CA GLU A 37 4.76 21.12 -2.39
C GLU A 37 5.37 19.72 -2.18
N ASN A 38 4.60 18.78 -1.63
CA ASN A 38 5.02 17.40 -1.38
C ASN A 38 3.91 16.39 -1.76
N PRO A 39 3.54 16.29 -3.05
CA PRO A 39 2.48 15.41 -3.51
C PRO A 39 2.81 13.92 -3.29
N GLN A 40 4.11 13.59 -3.27
CA GLN A 40 4.64 12.23 -3.14
C GLN A 40 4.73 11.74 -1.70
N PHE A 41 4.65 12.64 -0.70
CA PHE A 41 4.77 12.33 0.72
C PHE A 41 4.05 11.03 1.11
N VAL A 42 2.81 10.90 0.65
CA VAL A 42 2.00 9.78 1.08
C VAL A 42 2.37 8.46 0.39
N MET A 43 2.79 8.52 -0.87
CA MET A 43 3.33 7.33 -1.54
C MET A 43 4.59 6.84 -0.85
N ASP A 44 5.45 7.75 -0.40
CA ASP A 44 6.66 7.41 0.35
C ASP A 44 6.33 6.80 1.70
N VAL A 45 5.35 7.37 2.42
CA VAL A 45 4.85 6.82 3.70
C VAL A 45 4.28 5.41 3.51
N ILE A 46 3.46 5.18 2.48
CA ILE A 46 2.90 3.84 2.19
C ILE A 46 4.01 2.85 1.83
N SER A 47 4.96 3.27 1.01
CA SER A 47 6.08 2.44 0.57
C SER A 47 6.94 2.01 1.77
N MET A 48 7.31 2.97 2.63
CA MET A 48 8.07 2.72 3.84
C MET A 48 7.31 1.80 4.80
N PHE A 49 6.04 2.10 5.10
CA PHE A 49 5.21 1.24 5.94
C PHE A 49 5.10 -0.18 5.38
N SER A 50 4.85 -0.32 4.08
CA SER A 50 4.67 -1.62 3.44
C SER A 50 5.95 -2.44 3.51
N HIS A 51 7.11 -1.82 3.23
CA HIS A 51 8.41 -2.47 3.32
C HIS A 51 8.69 -2.98 4.74
N ASP A 52 8.52 -2.12 5.74
CA ASP A 52 8.74 -2.45 7.15
C ASP A 52 7.78 -3.56 7.63
N ALA A 53 6.51 -3.48 7.21
CA ALA A 53 5.49 -4.46 7.59
C ALA A 53 5.74 -5.83 6.96
N GLU A 54 6.02 -5.89 5.65
CA GLU A 54 6.33 -7.14 4.95
C GLU A 54 7.56 -7.82 5.55
N ALA A 55 8.63 -7.07 5.83
CA ALA A 55 9.85 -7.58 6.45
C ALA A 55 9.57 -8.14 7.86
N ALA A 56 8.83 -7.40 8.69
CA ALA A 56 8.48 -7.84 10.04
C ALA A 56 7.60 -9.09 10.03
N ILE A 57 6.58 -9.15 9.15
CA ILE A 57 5.66 -10.29 9.02
C ILE A 57 6.41 -11.54 8.53
N ALA A 58 7.31 -11.41 7.56
CA ALA A 58 8.12 -12.51 7.06
C ALA A 58 9.05 -13.07 8.16
N HIS A 59 9.69 -12.17 8.91
CA HIS A 59 10.58 -12.57 10.00
C HIS A 59 9.80 -13.22 11.15
N LEU A 60 8.66 -12.65 11.55
CA LEU A 60 7.76 -13.26 12.54
C LEU A 60 7.27 -14.64 12.11
N THR A 61 6.92 -14.81 10.84
CA THR A 61 6.52 -16.10 10.28
C THR A 61 7.64 -17.13 10.44
N THR A 62 8.88 -16.75 10.17
CA THR A 62 10.05 -17.64 10.29
C THR A 62 10.31 -18.03 11.75
N LEU A 63 10.30 -17.05 12.66
CA LEU A 63 10.53 -17.27 14.09
C LEU A 63 9.44 -18.18 14.70
N LEU A 64 8.17 -17.91 14.40
CA LEU A 64 7.05 -18.65 14.98
C LEU A 64 6.88 -20.06 14.40
N ASN A 65 7.40 -20.34 13.19
CA ASN A 65 7.39 -21.70 12.63
C ASN A 65 8.59 -22.54 13.10
N SER A 66 9.62 -21.94 13.70
CA SER A 66 10.80 -22.64 14.18
C SER A 66 10.49 -23.63 15.31
N ALA A 67 11.27 -24.71 15.41
CA ALA A 67 11.07 -25.74 16.45
C ALA A 67 11.19 -25.14 17.87
N VAL A 68 12.20 -24.28 18.07
CA VAL A 68 12.37 -23.46 19.26
C VAL A 68 12.13 -22.01 18.85
N VAL A 69 11.19 -21.35 19.52
CA VAL A 69 10.77 -19.99 19.19
C VAL A 69 11.55 -19.00 20.06
N ASP A 70 12.19 -18.00 19.43
CA ASP A 70 12.73 -16.84 20.12
C ASP A 70 11.62 -15.80 20.35
N PHE A 71 10.94 -15.93 21.49
CA PHE A 71 9.85 -15.02 21.85
C PHE A 71 10.34 -13.59 22.13
N ALA A 72 11.59 -13.41 22.59
CA ALA A 72 12.13 -12.07 22.86
C ALA A 72 12.31 -11.28 21.55
N MET A 73 12.83 -11.93 20.51
CA MET A 73 12.92 -11.34 19.18
C MET A 73 11.52 -11.13 18.57
N ALA A 74 10.61 -12.10 18.68
CA ALA A 74 9.24 -11.95 18.19
C ALA A 74 8.54 -10.75 18.84
N ILE A 75 8.66 -10.58 20.16
CA ILE A 75 8.14 -9.44 20.91
C ILE A 75 8.64 -8.11 20.35
N THR A 76 9.94 -8.04 20.03
CA THR A 76 10.58 -6.83 19.49
C THR A 76 10.01 -6.46 18.12
N LEU A 77 9.92 -7.44 17.22
CA LEU A 77 9.35 -7.25 15.88
C LEU A 77 7.87 -6.83 15.94
N VAL A 78 7.07 -7.46 16.80
CA VAL A 78 5.66 -7.12 17.00
C VAL A 78 5.51 -5.69 17.52
N HIS A 79 6.40 -5.26 18.42
CA HIS A 79 6.38 -3.89 18.94
C HIS A 79 6.66 -2.86 17.84
N GLN A 80 7.66 -3.11 16.99
CA GLN A 80 7.97 -2.25 15.85
C GLN A 80 6.83 -2.20 14.84
N LEU A 81 6.28 -3.37 14.47
CA LEU A 81 5.15 -3.47 13.55
C LEU A 81 3.91 -2.72 14.06
N ARG A 82 3.61 -2.83 15.36
CA ARG A 82 2.54 -2.06 16.01
C ARG A 82 2.81 -0.56 15.92
N GLY A 83 4.03 -0.12 16.21
CA GLY A 83 4.43 1.28 16.15
C GLY A 83 4.24 1.86 14.75
N SER A 84 4.76 1.17 13.74
CA SER A 84 4.63 1.54 12.32
C SER A 84 3.17 1.55 11.86
N SER A 85 2.35 0.59 12.31
CA SER A 85 0.91 0.58 12.02
C SER A 85 0.18 1.75 12.67
N SER A 86 0.53 2.10 13.91
CA SER A 86 -0.11 3.19 14.65
C SER A 86 0.26 4.57 14.06
N SER A 87 1.49 4.74 13.56
CA SER A 87 1.94 6.02 13.00
C SER A 87 1.19 6.41 11.73
N ILE A 88 0.70 5.43 10.96
CA ILE A 88 -0.13 5.66 9.77
C ILE A 88 -1.64 5.60 10.06
N GLY A 89 -2.04 5.40 11.32
CA GLY A 89 -3.45 5.29 11.74
C GLY A 89 -4.10 3.94 11.45
N GLY A 90 -3.33 2.88 11.21
CA GLY A 90 -3.79 1.51 10.96
C GLY A 90 -4.27 0.79 12.22
N GLN A 91 -5.48 1.10 12.68
CA GLN A 91 -5.97 0.71 14.00
C GLN A 91 -6.14 -0.81 14.17
N ARG A 92 -6.85 -1.49 13.27
CA ARG A 92 -7.06 -2.95 13.35
C ARG A 92 -5.74 -3.73 13.33
N MET A 93 -4.80 -3.32 12.49
CA MET A 93 -3.46 -3.89 12.44
C MET A 93 -2.71 -3.70 13.77
N ALA A 94 -2.75 -2.50 14.35
CA ALA A 94 -2.14 -2.21 15.66
C ALA A 94 -2.76 -3.05 16.79
N ILE A 95 -4.08 -3.29 16.74
CA ILE A 95 -4.78 -4.18 17.69
C ILE A 95 -4.33 -5.62 17.51
N ALA A 96 -4.27 -6.15 16.28
CA ALA A 96 -3.80 -7.50 16.02
C ALA A 96 -2.35 -7.71 16.49
N CYS A 97 -1.48 -6.70 16.31
CA CYS A 97 -0.12 -6.73 16.85
C CYS A 97 -0.11 -6.76 18.37
N ARG A 98 -0.99 -6.02 19.05
CA ARG A 98 -1.13 -6.10 20.52
C ARG A 98 -1.55 -7.50 20.96
N ASP A 99 -2.51 -8.11 20.27
CA ASP A 99 -2.97 -9.47 20.57
C ASP A 99 -1.85 -10.50 20.36
N LEU A 100 -1.02 -10.32 19.32
CA LEU A 100 0.13 -11.17 19.05
C LEU A 100 1.20 -11.01 20.14
N ARG A 101 1.44 -9.77 20.59
CA ARG A 101 2.35 -9.50 21.70
C ARG A 101 1.92 -10.24 22.97
N HIS A 102 0.63 -10.20 23.32
CA HIS A 102 0.12 -10.96 24.46
C HIS A 102 0.31 -12.47 24.32
N ALA A 103 0.14 -13.03 23.12
CA ALA A 103 0.43 -14.45 22.87
C ALA A 103 1.93 -14.77 23.06
N CYS A 104 2.82 -13.89 22.58
CA CYS A 104 4.26 -14.05 22.76
C CYS A 104 4.69 -13.93 24.23
N ASP A 105 4.13 -12.98 24.99
CA ASP A 105 4.41 -12.82 26.42
C ASP A 105 4.00 -14.07 27.23
N ASN A 106 2.94 -14.77 26.79
CA ASN A 106 2.50 -16.04 27.36
C ASN A 106 3.26 -17.27 26.81
N MET A 107 4.20 -17.07 25.88
CA MET A 107 4.93 -18.13 25.18
C MET A 107 4.00 -19.17 24.50
N ASP A 108 2.81 -18.75 24.08
CA ASP A 108 1.80 -19.61 23.47
C ASP A 108 2.00 -19.65 21.94
N LYS A 109 2.77 -20.63 21.48
CA LYS A 109 3.13 -20.77 20.06
C LYS A 109 1.91 -20.94 19.15
N GLU A 110 0.93 -21.75 19.57
CA GLU A 110 -0.25 -22.02 18.76
C GLU A 110 -1.09 -20.74 18.60
N ARG A 111 -1.32 -20.02 19.69
CA ARG A 111 -2.00 -18.73 19.66
C ARG A 111 -1.21 -17.69 18.87
N CYS A 112 0.12 -17.66 18.98
CA CYS A 112 0.94 -16.77 18.17
C CYS A 112 0.73 -17.01 16.67
N LEU A 113 0.68 -18.27 16.22
CA LEU A 113 0.44 -18.60 14.82
C LEU A 113 -0.96 -18.17 14.36
N GLN A 114 -2.00 -18.41 15.19
CA GLN A 114 -3.37 -17.96 14.89
C GLN A 114 -3.46 -16.43 14.77
N VAL A 115 -2.87 -15.70 15.72
CA VAL A 115 -2.92 -14.23 15.69
C VAL A 115 -2.01 -13.66 14.61
N LEU A 116 -0.88 -14.29 14.28
CA LEU A 116 -0.05 -13.90 13.14
C LEU A 116 -0.83 -13.98 11.82
N GLU A 117 -1.67 -14.97 11.63
CA GLU A 117 -2.52 -15.05 10.44
C GLU A 117 -3.51 -13.88 10.37
N ARG A 118 -4.08 -13.49 11.51
CA ARG A 118 -4.90 -12.27 11.61
C ARG A 118 -4.07 -11.03 11.28
N VAL A 119 -2.84 -10.90 11.78
CA VAL A 119 -1.94 -9.78 11.45
C VAL A 119 -1.71 -9.67 9.94
N LYS A 120 -1.52 -10.79 9.23
CA LYS A 120 -1.40 -10.80 7.76
C LYS A 120 -2.66 -10.29 7.07
N GLN A 121 -3.83 -10.77 7.50
CA GLN A 121 -5.11 -10.34 6.94
C GLN A 121 -5.37 -8.84 7.15
N GLU A 122 -5.08 -8.34 8.35
CA GLU A 122 -5.23 -6.92 8.67
C GLU A 122 -4.22 -6.04 7.92
N TYR A 123 -3.01 -6.55 7.67
CA TYR A 123 -2.03 -5.88 6.83
C TYR A 123 -2.52 -5.72 5.38
N GLU A 124 -2.99 -6.80 4.74
CA GLU A 124 -3.46 -6.73 3.36
C GLU A 124 -4.66 -5.79 3.23
N ALA A 125 -5.63 -5.87 4.15
CA ALA A 125 -6.78 -4.98 4.16
C ALA A 125 -6.39 -3.51 4.33
N LEU A 126 -5.44 -3.22 5.23
CA LEU A 126 -4.93 -1.86 5.42
C LEU A 126 -4.15 -1.38 4.18
N ARG A 127 -3.31 -2.22 3.59
CA ARG A 127 -2.53 -1.91 2.39
C ARG A 127 -3.46 -1.55 1.22
N GLU A 128 -4.47 -2.37 0.94
CA GLU A 128 -5.46 -2.11 -0.10
C GLU A 128 -6.21 -0.80 0.15
N CYS A 129 -6.59 -0.55 1.39
CA CYS A 129 -7.27 0.68 1.78
C CYS A 129 -6.42 1.92 1.53
N LEU A 130 -5.16 1.92 1.96
CA LEU A 130 -4.23 3.02 1.69
C LEU A 130 -4.02 3.20 0.18
N HIS A 131 -3.87 2.10 -0.55
CA HIS A 131 -3.72 2.14 -2.00
C HIS A 131 -4.89 2.86 -2.69
N ILE A 132 -6.13 2.52 -2.33
CA ILE A 132 -7.34 3.18 -2.88
C ILE A 132 -7.36 4.68 -2.53
N ILE A 133 -6.96 5.04 -1.31
CA ILE A 133 -6.97 6.43 -0.86
C ILE A 133 -5.92 7.27 -1.62
N PHE A 134 -4.78 6.68 -1.96
CA PHE A 134 -3.62 7.42 -2.47
C PHE A 134 -3.26 7.17 -3.93
N GLN A 135 -3.91 6.25 -4.64
CA GLN A 135 -3.77 6.05 -6.10
C GLN A 135 -4.72 6.89 -6.97
N GLN A 136 -5.23 8.00 -6.45
CA GLN A 136 -6.07 8.89 -7.25
C GLN A 136 -5.21 9.51 -8.39
N PRO A 137 -5.66 9.43 -9.66
CA PRO A 137 -4.89 9.97 -10.77
C PRO A 137 -4.72 11.48 -10.60
N VAL A 138 -3.47 11.93 -10.68
CA VAL A 138 -3.12 13.34 -10.87
C VAL A 138 -3.77 13.76 -12.19
N SER A 139 -4.89 14.48 -12.12
CA SER A 139 -5.50 15.08 -13.30
C SER A 139 -4.55 16.15 -13.84
N GLY A 140 -3.68 15.77 -14.77
CA GLY A 140 -2.66 16.66 -15.32
C GLY A 140 -1.85 16.14 -16.51
N THR A 141 -2.11 14.95 -17.04
CA THR A 141 -1.52 14.52 -18.32
C THR A 141 -2.60 14.52 -19.40
N PRO A 142 -2.46 15.33 -20.48
CA PRO A 142 -3.32 15.18 -21.64
C PRO A 142 -3.01 13.82 -22.27
N LEU A 143 -3.99 12.92 -22.20
CA LEU A 143 -4.08 11.77 -23.09
C LEU A 143 -4.19 12.35 -24.51
N CYS A 144 -3.10 12.32 -25.27
CA CYS A 144 -3.14 12.54 -26.71
C CYS A 144 -4.06 11.48 -27.30
N SER A 145 -5.28 11.89 -27.64
CA SER A 145 -6.24 11.11 -28.41
C SER A 145 -5.58 10.69 -29.71
N SER A 146 -5.29 9.40 -29.83
CA SER A 146 -5.05 8.76 -31.12
C SER A 146 -6.41 8.47 -31.74
N ASP A 147 -6.98 9.46 -32.43
CA ASP A 147 -8.05 9.22 -33.40
C ASP A 147 -7.44 8.93 -34.78
N ASN A 148 -7.28 7.63 -34.95
CA ASN A 148 -7.29 6.78 -36.14
C ASN A 148 -8.03 7.33 -37.37
N GLN A 149 -7.45 7.13 -38.58
CA GLN A 149 -8.06 6.73 -39.89
C GLN A 149 -7.29 7.34 -41.10
N LEU A 150 -6.89 6.67 -42.19
CA LEU A 150 -7.36 5.46 -42.90
C LEU A 150 -6.27 4.91 -43.88
N VAL A 151 -6.04 3.59 -43.81
CA VAL A 151 -6.22 2.58 -44.89
C VAL A 151 -5.48 2.76 -46.24
N ALA A 152 -4.48 1.89 -46.37
CA ALA A 152 -4.27 0.86 -47.41
C ALA A 152 -3.77 1.20 -48.83
N GLN A 153 -2.85 0.30 -49.22
CA GLN A 153 -2.56 -0.28 -50.54
C GLN A 153 -1.47 0.35 -51.42
N SER A 154 -0.36 -0.40 -51.44
CA SER A 154 0.17 -1.07 -52.64
C SER A 154 1.00 -0.22 -53.63
N ASN A 155 2.29 -0.56 -53.63
CA ASN A 155 3.13 -0.75 -54.79
C ASN A 155 3.70 0.50 -55.49
N ARG A 156 4.98 0.80 -55.21
CA ARG A 156 6.07 0.92 -56.21
C ARG A 156 7.32 1.52 -55.55
N VAL A 157 8.42 0.77 -55.55
CA VAL A 157 9.77 1.34 -55.55
C VAL A 157 10.00 2.02 -56.90
N PRO A 158 10.64 3.19 -56.91
CA PRO A 158 11.72 3.41 -57.87
C PRO A 158 13.05 3.79 -57.20
N ALA A 159 14.11 3.28 -57.80
CA ALA A 159 15.51 3.46 -57.45
C ALA A 159 16.01 4.88 -57.76
N GLN A 160 16.41 5.60 -56.71
CA GLN A 160 17.33 6.74 -56.64
C GLN A 160 17.13 7.22 -55.20
N TRP A 161 18.05 7.03 -54.25
CA TRP A 161 19.04 8.02 -53.83
C TRP A 161 20.14 7.33 -52.97
N MET A 162 20.79 6.29 -53.50
CA MET A 162 22.10 5.82 -53.00
C MET A 162 23.21 6.68 -53.61
N LEU A 163 23.40 7.91 -53.12
CA LEU A 163 24.59 8.76 -53.28
C LEU A 163 24.41 9.84 -52.19
N THR A 164 25.23 10.04 -51.17
CA THR A 164 26.69 10.00 -51.11
C THR A 164 27.08 9.92 -49.63
N VAL A 165 27.73 8.82 -49.26
CA VAL A 165 28.76 8.79 -48.22
C VAL A 165 29.97 9.54 -48.77
N LYS A 166 30.31 10.69 -48.18
CA LYS A 166 31.63 11.34 -48.18
C LYS A 166 31.57 12.49 -47.18
N ASN A 167 31.84 12.20 -45.91
CA ASN A 167 33.05 12.66 -45.21
C ASN A 167 33.10 12.03 -43.81
#